data_AF-A0A1C5L9I7-F1
#
_entry.id   AF-A0A1C5L9I7-F1
#
_cell.length_a   1.000
_cell.length_b   1.000
_cell.length_c   1.000
_cell.angle_alpha   90.00
_cell.angle_beta   90.00
_cell.angle_gamma   90.00
#
_symmetry.space_group_name_H-M   'P 1'
#
loop_
_entity.id
_entity.type
_entity.pdbx_description
1 polymer ?
#
loop_
_entity_poly.entity_id
_entity_poly.type
_entity_poly.pdbx_seq_one_letter_code
_entity_poly.pdbx_strand_id
1 'polypeptide(L)'
;MAITMRHGPYNKFDPQKLRTAEIAVVTEGDPHASDGKAIYQCFSPGDVKRMATYEDMLDQIDEAGGEVIDNHIEEKVGVALKACEDATKAAQDAKTNADKAVSSANTAASSASTAANTANKAAEAASKAAEDCKNLIDEKHVAEIEKAVQQSLMVDAVDGTVTGKTVTDLPENTTPADTDYFLNATGNAMKKTKVSQLITWLKEKLGINALNTKMNNYVTIKNFDQKITLKSGIATVNINAALDGYILLGIVRCSFASSYLTTTGYTLSGNNLSLNVRDVSAPTTSSASANCYVTALYVKN
;
A
#
# COMPACT_ATOMS: atom_id res chain seq x y z
N MET A 1 68.42 31.46 -125.83
CA MET A 1 67.17 32.26 -125.80
C MET A 1 67.13 32.92 -124.43
N ALA A 2 67.23 34.25 -124.34
CA ALA A 2 67.12 34.94 -123.06
C ALA A 2 65.63 35.08 -122.72
N ILE A 3 65.23 34.59 -121.54
CA ILE A 3 63.89 34.85 -121.01
C ILE A 3 63.95 36.24 -120.36
N THR A 4 63.15 37.17 -120.85
CA THR A 4 63.01 38.51 -120.27
C THR A 4 61.71 38.54 -119.46
N MET A 5 61.80 38.87 -118.16
CA MET A 5 60.62 39.03 -117.30
C MET A 5 60.10 40.47 -117.40
N ARG A 6 58.78 40.66 -117.36
CA ARG A 6 58.21 42.02 -117.24
C ARG A 6 58.31 42.48 -115.80
N HIS A 7 58.61 43.76 -115.60
CA HIS A 7 58.72 44.34 -114.27
C HIS A 7 58.20 45.79 -114.22
N GLY A 8 57.73 46.23 -113.05
CA GLY A 8 57.29 47.60 -112.82
C GLY A 8 56.41 47.77 -111.57
N PRO A 9 55.86 48.96 -111.32
CA PRO A 9 54.96 49.21 -110.20
C PRO A 9 53.60 48.52 -110.40
N TYR A 10 52.92 48.19 -109.30
CA TYR A 10 51.62 47.48 -109.32
C TYR A 10 50.56 48.22 -110.14
N ASN A 11 50.52 49.55 -110.09
CA ASN A 11 49.54 50.34 -110.85
C ASN A 11 49.70 50.26 -112.39
N LYS A 12 50.81 49.69 -112.88
CA LYS A 12 51.05 49.38 -114.31
C LYS A 12 50.98 47.88 -114.59
N PHE A 13 50.80 47.06 -113.57
CA PHE A 13 50.62 45.63 -113.72
C PHE A 13 49.25 45.35 -114.34
N ASP A 14 49.25 44.68 -115.49
CA ASP A 14 48.05 44.34 -116.24
C ASP A 14 48.05 42.84 -116.56
N PRO A 15 47.32 42.01 -115.78
CA PRO A 15 47.25 40.56 -115.96
C PRO A 15 46.80 40.12 -117.35
N GLN A 16 45.97 40.91 -118.02
CA GLN A 16 45.43 40.58 -119.35
C GLN A 16 46.48 40.70 -120.45
N LYS A 17 47.54 41.48 -120.23
CA LYS A 17 48.62 41.67 -121.20
C LYS A 17 49.72 40.61 -121.10
N LEU A 18 49.68 39.75 -120.09
CA LEU A 18 50.67 38.69 -119.91
C LEU A 18 50.36 37.50 -120.82
N ARG A 19 51.40 36.79 -121.20
CA ARG A 19 51.32 35.54 -121.96
C ARG A 19 51.31 34.36 -120.99
N THR A 20 50.75 33.24 -121.43
CA THR A 20 50.85 31.97 -120.70
C THR A 20 52.31 31.65 -120.36
N ALA A 21 52.54 31.23 -119.12
CA ALA A 21 53.85 30.94 -118.54
C ALA A 21 54.77 32.17 -118.35
N GLU A 22 54.29 33.39 -118.57
CA GLU A 22 55.05 34.62 -118.31
C GLU A 22 55.08 34.96 -116.81
N ILE A 23 56.24 35.42 -116.34
CA ILE A 23 56.42 35.96 -114.99
C ILE A 23 56.44 37.48 -115.07
N ALA A 24 55.71 38.10 -114.14
CA ALA A 24 55.72 39.53 -113.93
C ALA A 24 56.17 39.85 -112.49
N VAL A 25 57.13 40.76 -112.38
CA VAL A 25 57.69 41.19 -111.09
C VAL A 25 57.18 42.59 -110.77
N VAL A 26 56.37 42.68 -109.72
CA VAL A 26 55.93 43.96 -109.16
C VAL A 26 57.00 44.45 -108.19
N THR A 27 57.58 45.61 -108.49
CA THR A 27 58.74 46.14 -107.74
C THR A 27 58.36 47.10 -106.62
N GLU A 28 57.12 47.61 -106.62
CA GLU A 28 56.57 48.51 -105.60
C GLU A 28 55.04 48.63 -105.70
N GLY A 29 54.41 48.97 -104.59
CA GLY A 29 53.02 49.40 -104.52
C GLY A 29 51.97 48.29 -104.62
N ASP A 30 52.35 47.02 -104.45
CA ASP A 30 51.38 45.92 -104.35
C ASP A 30 50.65 45.99 -102.98
N PRO A 31 49.31 46.13 -102.94
CA PRO A 31 48.57 46.22 -101.69
C PRO A 31 48.46 44.88 -100.93
N HIS A 32 48.88 43.77 -101.55
CA HIS A 32 48.75 42.43 -100.97
C HIS A 32 50.05 41.91 -100.35
N ALA A 33 51.17 42.63 -100.50
CA ALA A 33 52.46 42.32 -99.88
C ALA A 33 52.85 43.42 -98.90
N SER A 34 53.38 43.08 -97.72
CA SER A 34 53.72 44.07 -96.68
C SER A 34 54.84 45.03 -97.09
N ASP A 35 55.76 44.59 -97.96
CA ASP A 35 56.84 45.40 -98.53
C ASP A 35 56.49 46.03 -99.90
N GLY A 36 55.28 45.79 -100.39
CA GLY A 36 54.76 46.26 -101.67
C GLY A 36 55.38 45.57 -102.90
N LYS A 37 56.14 44.48 -102.73
CA LYS A 37 56.80 43.74 -103.82
C LYS A 37 56.13 42.38 -104.00
N ALA A 38 55.98 41.94 -105.24
CA ALA A 38 55.34 40.66 -105.52
C ALA A 38 55.82 40.03 -106.82
N ILE A 39 55.70 38.72 -106.91
CA ILE A 39 55.92 37.97 -108.15
C ILE A 39 54.61 37.30 -108.54
N TYR A 40 54.21 37.53 -109.79
CA TYR A 40 53.02 36.94 -110.39
C TYR A 40 53.40 35.97 -111.50
N GLN A 41 52.91 34.74 -111.40
CA GLN A 41 52.98 33.74 -112.45
C GLN A 41 51.68 33.74 -113.26
N CYS A 42 51.77 33.98 -114.57
CA CYS A 42 50.64 33.89 -115.47
C CYS A 42 50.43 32.45 -115.95
N PHE A 43 49.22 31.92 -115.75
CA PHE A 43 48.79 30.62 -116.31
C PHE A 43 48.06 30.83 -117.65
N SER A 44 47.30 31.91 -117.77
CA SER A 44 46.69 32.40 -119.02
C SER A 44 46.41 33.90 -118.91
N PRO A 45 46.23 34.65 -120.02
CA PRO A 45 45.94 36.09 -119.94
C PRO A 45 44.77 36.39 -118.98
N GLY A 46 45.05 37.18 -117.93
CA GLY A 46 44.09 37.48 -116.87
C GLY A 46 44.11 36.55 -115.65
N ASP A 47 44.63 35.33 -115.76
CA ASP A 47 44.76 34.37 -114.65
C ASP A 47 46.20 34.31 -114.15
N VAL A 48 46.44 35.09 -113.09
CA VAL A 48 47.75 35.21 -112.42
C VAL A 48 47.66 34.72 -110.98
N LYS A 49 48.71 34.05 -110.51
CA LYS A 49 48.86 33.69 -109.09
C LYS A 49 50.02 34.48 -108.49
N ARG A 50 49.78 35.11 -107.34
CA ARG A 50 50.81 35.75 -106.52
C ARG A 50 51.59 34.65 -105.80
N MET A 51 52.91 34.68 -105.90
CA MET A 51 53.77 33.86 -105.05
C MET A 51 53.94 34.58 -103.72
N ALA A 52 53.54 33.93 -102.63
CA ALA A 52 53.76 34.46 -101.29
C ALA A 52 55.26 34.46 -100.98
N THR A 53 55.76 35.55 -100.40
CA THR A 53 57.11 35.61 -99.84
C THR A 53 57.14 34.94 -98.47
N TYR A 54 58.34 34.74 -97.91
CA TYR A 54 58.49 34.16 -96.58
C TYR A 54 57.89 35.09 -95.51
N GLU A 55 58.10 36.40 -95.68
CA GLU A 55 57.59 37.47 -94.82
C GLU A 55 56.06 37.50 -94.81
N ASP A 56 55.42 37.39 -95.99
CA ASP A 56 53.96 37.29 -96.11
C ASP A 56 53.40 36.05 -95.38
N MET A 57 54.16 34.94 -95.37
CA MET A 57 53.75 33.71 -94.66
C MET A 57 53.94 33.84 -93.14
N LEU A 58 54.96 34.56 -92.67
CA LEU A 58 55.17 34.81 -91.24
C LEU A 58 54.02 35.62 -90.66
N ASP A 59 53.65 36.73 -91.31
CA ASP A 59 52.55 37.59 -90.84
C ASP A 59 51.22 36.82 -90.79
N GLN A 60 50.96 35.98 -91.80
CA GLN A 60 49.76 35.13 -91.85
C GLN A 60 49.74 34.06 -90.75
N ILE A 61 50.90 33.47 -90.41
CA ILE A 61 51.01 32.48 -89.34
C ILE A 61 50.83 33.15 -87.98
N ASP A 62 51.39 34.34 -87.78
CA ASP A 62 51.26 35.08 -86.52
C ASP A 62 49.80 35.55 -86.31
N GLU A 63 49.15 36.09 -87.35
CA GLU A 63 47.75 36.53 -87.29
C GLU A 63 46.78 35.35 -87.09
N ALA A 64 46.97 34.25 -87.84
CA ALA A 64 46.13 33.06 -87.69
C ALA A 64 46.41 32.29 -86.40
N GLY A 65 47.65 32.34 -85.89
CA GLY A 65 48.10 31.60 -84.73
C GLY A 65 47.67 32.23 -83.41
N GLY A 66 47.79 33.55 -83.25
CA GLY A 66 47.55 34.24 -81.98
C GLY A 66 46.14 34.01 -81.42
N GLU A 67 45.11 34.40 -82.17
CA GLU A 67 43.72 34.32 -81.70
C GLU A 67 43.23 32.87 -81.53
N VAL A 68 43.66 31.95 -82.41
CA VAL A 68 43.25 30.54 -82.34
C VAL A 68 43.90 29.84 -81.15
N ILE A 69 45.19 30.12 -80.88
CA ILE A 69 45.91 29.53 -79.76
C ILE A 69 45.38 30.09 -78.44
N ASP A 70 45.15 31.39 -78.33
CA ASP A 70 44.64 32.02 -77.12
C ASP A 70 43.24 31.50 -76.76
N ASN A 71 42.32 31.44 -77.73
CA ASN A 71 40.99 30.88 -77.52
C ASN A 71 41.03 29.40 -77.11
N HIS A 72 41.91 28.59 -77.73
CA HIS A 72 42.04 27.18 -77.40
C HIS A 72 42.67 26.94 -76.03
N ILE A 73 43.59 27.80 -75.61
CA ILE A 73 44.16 27.79 -74.26
C ILE A 73 43.09 28.19 -73.25
N GLU A 74 42.36 29.28 -73.49
CA GLU A 74 41.32 29.76 -72.57
C GLU A 74 40.20 28.72 -72.38
N GLU A 75 39.72 28.10 -73.45
CA GLU A 75 38.71 27.04 -73.37
C GLU A 75 39.22 25.84 -72.56
N LYS A 76 40.40 25.30 -72.91
CA LYS A 76 40.92 24.10 -72.23
C LYS A 76 41.32 24.35 -70.79
N VAL A 77 42.00 25.46 -70.52
CA VAL A 77 42.42 25.83 -69.17
C VAL A 77 41.22 26.22 -68.32
N GLY A 78 40.24 26.92 -68.89
CA GLY A 78 38.98 27.27 -68.22
C GLY A 78 38.18 26.04 -67.79
N VAL A 79 38.02 25.06 -68.68
CA VAL A 79 37.36 23.78 -68.35
C VAL A 79 38.13 23.02 -67.26
N ALA A 80 39.46 22.98 -67.34
CA ALA A 80 40.29 22.32 -66.34
C ALA A 80 40.20 23.01 -64.97
N LEU A 81 40.23 24.35 -64.93
CA LEU A 81 40.05 25.14 -63.70
C LEU A 81 38.68 24.88 -63.08
N LYS A 82 37.61 24.88 -63.90
CA LYS A 82 36.25 24.60 -63.43
C LYS A 82 36.15 23.21 -62.81
N ALA A 83 36.74 22.20 -63.45
CA ALA A 83 36.78 20.84 -62.92
C ALA A 83 37.55 20.77 -61.58
N CYS A 84 38.65 21.51 -61.45
CA CYS A 84 39.42 21.59 -60.20
C CYS A 84 38.64 22.29 -59.08
N GLU A 85 37.91 23.37 -59.38
CA GLU A 85 37.04 24.04 -58.41
C GLU A 85 35.93 23.11 -57.90
N ASP A 86 35.26 22.42 -58.82
CA ASP A 86 34.16 21.50 -58.49
C ASP A 86 34.68 20.31 -57.67
N ALA A 87 35.86 19.77 -58.01
CA ALA A 87 36.52 18.74 -57.22
C ALA A 87 36.92 19.23 -55.81
N THR A 88 37.42 20.46 -55.71
CA THR A 88 37.79 21.07 -54.42
C THR A 88 36.56 21.25 -53.55
N LYS A 89 35.46 21.72 -54.13
CA LYS A 89 34.19 21.88 -53.41
C LYS A 89 33.64 20.54 -52.93
N ALA A 90 33.64 19.52 -53.80
CA ALA A 90 33.23 18.18 -53.42
C ALA A 90 34.08 17.60 -52.26
N ALA A 91 35.39 17.85 -52.26
CA ALA A 91 36.28 17.42 -51.18
C ALA A 91 35.99 18.15 -49.86
N GLN A 92 35.69 19.46 -49.91
CA GLN A 92 35.32 20.25 -48.73
C GLN A 92 33.97 19.82 -48.14
N ASP A 93 32.99 19.54 -48.99
CA ASP A 93 31.68 19.02 -48.57
C ASP A 93 31.83 17.63 -47.94
N ALA A 94 32.64 16.75 -48.54
CA ALA A 94 32.96 15.43 -47.99
C ALA A 94 33.64 15.54 -46.61
N LYS A 95 34.62 16.44 -46.46
CA LYS A 95 35.28 16.70 -45.17
C LYS A 95 34.27 17.18 -44.12
N THR A 96 33.42 18.13 -44.48
CA THR A 96 32.39 18.67 -43.57
C THR A 96 31.42 17.59 -43.11
N ASN A 97 31.01 16.70 -44.03
CA ASN A 97 30.14 15.58 -43.70
C ASN A 97 30.83 14.55 -42.79
N ALA A 98 32.12 14.28 -43.01
CA ALA A 98 32.91 13.41 -42.14
C ALA A 98 33.05 14.01 -40.73
N ASP A 99 33.35 15.31 -40.61
CA ASP A 99 33.48 16.01 -39.32
C ASP A 99 32.15 15.99 -38.54
N LYS A 100 31.01 16.16 -39.23
CA LYS A 100 29.68 16.01 -38.64
C LYS A 100 29.43 14.58 -38.16
N ALA A 101 29.76 13.59 -38.97
CA ALA A 101 29.58 12.18 -38.61
C ALA A 101 30.40 11.79 -37.38
N VAL A 102 31.67 12.23 -37.30
CA VAL A 102 32.54 12.03 -36.12
C VAL A 102 31.94 12.68 -34.87
N SER A 103 31.46 13.92 -35.00
CA SER A 103 30.83 14.64 -33.89
C SER A 103 29.58 13.91 -33.37
N SER A 104 28.70 13.50 -34.28
CA SER A 104 27.50 12.70 -33.94
C SER A 104 27.86 11.37 -33.29
N ALA A 105 28.89 10.67 -33.79
CA ALA A 105 29.36 9.42 -33.20
C ALA A 105 29.89 9.63 -31.76
N ASN A 106 30.65 10.70 -31.52
CA ASN A 106 31.15 11.03 -30.18
C ASN A 106 30.02 11.39 -29.21
N THR A 107 29.01 12.13 -29.66
CA THR A 107 27.81 12.40 -28.87
C THR A 107 27.07 11.11 -28.53
N ALA A 108 26.85 10.23 -29.52
CA ALA A 108 26.19 8.95 -29.31
C ALA A 108 26.95 8.06 -28.31
N ALA A 109 28.28 7.98 -28.42
CA ALA A 109 29.13 7.24 -27.49
C ALA A 109 29.05 7.79 -26.06
N SER A 110 29.03 9.12 -25.90
CA SER A 110 28.91 9.78 -24.60
C SER A 110 27.55 9.54 -23.96
N SER A 111 26.47 9.62 -24.74
CA SER A 111 25.11 9.29 -24.30
C SER A 111 25.00 7.82 -23.90
N ALA A 112 25.59 6.91 -24.68
CA ALA A 112 25.61 5.48 -24.35
C ALA A 112 26.36 5.20 -23.04
N SER A 113 27.52 5.83 -22.81
CA SER A 113 28.27 5.72 -21.56
C SER A 113 27.46 6.23 -20.35
N THR A 114 26.77 7.37 -20.52
CA THR A 114 25.89 7.93 -19.49
C THR A 114 24.73 7.00 -19.16
N ALA A 115 24.09 6.43 -20.18
CA ALA A 115 23.01 5.47 -20.03
C ALA A 115 23.49 4.20 -19.31
N ALA A 116 24.66 3.66 -19.68
CA ALA A 116 25.25 2.50 -19.02
C ALA A 116 25.56 2.78 -17.54
N ASN A 117 26.15 3.92 -17.21
CA ASN A 117 26.42 4.32 -15.82
C ASN A 117 25.12 4.48 -15.00
N THR A 118 24.07 5.00 -15.61
CA THR A 118 22.76 5.15 -14.97
C THR A 118 22.12 3.79 -14.71
N ALA A 119 22.17 2.89 -15.70
CA ALA A 119 21.69 1.52 -15.56
C ALA A 119 22.44 0.75 -14.46
N ASN A 120 23.77 0.90 -14.37
CA ASN A 120 24.57 0.27 -13.31
C ASN A 120 24.16 0.79 -11.92
N LYS A 121 24.01 2.10 -11.73
CA LYS A 121 23.54 2.67 -10.46
C LYS A 121 22.15 2.18 -10.07
N ALA A 122 21.24 2.07 -11.05
CA ALA A 122 19.91 1.52 -10.82
C ALA A 122 19.97 0.03 -10.41
N ALA A 123 20.84 -0.76 -11.03
CA ALA A 123 21.04 -2.16 -10.68
C ALA A 123 21.65 -2.35 -9.29
N GLU A 124 22.62 -1.51 -8.90
CA GLU A 124 23.18 -1.48 -7.54
C GLU A 124 22.10 -1.15 -6.50
N ALA A 125 21.29 -0.12 -6.75
CA ALA A 125 20.20 0.27 -5.87
C ALA A 125 19.14 -0.84 -5.74
N ALA A 126 18.77 -1.49 -6.85
CA ALA A 126 17.85 -2.61 -6.84
C ALA A 126 18.42 -3.82 -6.06
N SER A 127 19.70 -4.12 -6.24
CA SER A 127 20.39 -5.19 -5.50
C SER A 127 20.42 -4.91 -4.00
N LYS A 128 20.69 -3.65 -3.62
CA LYS A 128 20.68 -3.25 -2.22
C LYS A 128 19.29 -3.36 -1.59
N ALA A 129 18.26 -2.90 -2.30
CA ALA A 129 16.87 -3.05 -1.86
C ALA A 129 16.48 -4.53 -1.70
N ALA A 130 16.89 -5.39 -2.62
CA ALA A 130 16.63 -6.83 -2.53
C ALA A 130 17.34 -7.46 -1.32
N GLU A 131 18.58 -7.06 -1.04
CA GLU A 131 19.32 -7.50 0.15
C GLU A 131 18.68 -7.01 1.45
N ASP A 132 18.22 -5.76 1.49
CA ASP A 132 17.50 -5.21 2.63
C ASP A 132 16.18 -5.96 2.88
N CYS A 133 15.41 -6.27 1.82
CA CYS A 133 14.23 -7.13 1.92
C CYS A 133 14.57 -8.53 2.44
N LYS A 134 15.66 -9.14 1.95
CA LYS A 134 16.11 -10.45 2.42
C LYS A 134 16.47 -10.40 3.91
N ASN A 135 17.17 -9.35 4.36
CA ASN A 135 17.53 -9.17 5.76
C ASN A 135 16.30 -8.94 6.67
N LEU A 136 15.24 -8.31 6.16
CA LEU A 136 13.98 -8.17 6.89
C LEU A 136 13.24 -9.52 7.05
N ILE A 137 13.42 -10.43 6.10
CA ILE A 137 12.75 -11.75 6.07
C ILE A 137 13.68 -12.87 6.58
N ASP A 138 14.90 -12.54 7.01
CA ASP A 138 15.84 -13.52 7.58
C ASP A 138 15.16 -14.31 8.70
N GLU A 139 15.39 -15.62 8.74
CA GLU A 139 14.71 -16.58 9.62
C GLU A 139 14.80 -16.15 11.09
N LYS A 140 15.87 -15.44 11.45
CA LYS A 140 16.05 -14.83 12.77
C LYS A 140 15.01 -13.74 13.09
N HIS A 141 14.75 -12.79 12.18
CA HIS A 141 13.76 -11.74 12.41
C HIS A 141 12.34 -12.28 12.38
N VAL A 142 12.07 -13.26 11.52
CA VAL A 142 10.78 -13.95 11.50
C VAL A 142 10.56 -14.67 12.84
N ALA A 143 11.55 -15.39 13.35
CA ALA A 143 11.47 -16.04 14.66
C ALA A 143 11.31 -15.03 15.82
N GLU A 144 11.95 -13.87 15.76
CA GLU A 144 11.78 -12.80 16.75
C GLU A 144 10.37 -12.18 16.69
N ILE A 145 9.83 -11.96 15.49
CA ILE A 145 8.45 -11.49 15.29
C ILE A 145 7.45 -12.54 15.77
N GLU A 146 7.63 -13.82 15.43
CA GLU A 146 6.81 -14.92 15.91
C GLU A 146 6.82 -14.94 17.45
N LYS A 147 7.99 -14.84 18.06
CA LYS A 147 8.11 -14.77 19.53
C LYS A 147 7.39 -13.54 20.11
N ALA A 148 7.50 -12.37 19.50
CA ALA A 148 6.83 -11.16 19.96
C ALA A 148 5.30 -11.22 19.80
N VAL A 149 4.82 -11.82 18.71
CA VAL A 149 3.38 -12.08 18.47
C VAL A 149 2.85 -13.09 19.47
N GLN A 150 3.56 -14.21 19.69
CA GLN A 150 3.21 -15.18 20.73
C GLN A 150 3.18 -14.53 22.11
N GLN A 151 4.18 -13.71 22.44
CA GLN A 151 4.23 -13.03 23.73
C GLN A 151 3.12 -12.00 23.91
N SER A 152 2.75 -11.25 22.88
CA SER A 152 1.64 -10.27 22.94
C SER A 152 0.26 -10.95 22.99
N LEU A 153 0.07 -12.07 22.28
CA LEU A 153 -1.11 -12.92 22.43
C LEU A 153 -1.18 -13.57 23.82
N MET A 154 -0.02 -13.85 24.44
CA MET A 154 0.06 -14.35 25.81
C MET A 154 -0.16 -13.30 26.90
N VAL A 155 -0.19 -12.00 26.57
CA VAL A 155 -0.59 -10.96 27.56
C VAL A 155 -2.09 -11.04 27.86
N ASP A 156 -2.92 -11.51 26.93
CA ASP A 156 -4.34 -11.81 27.20
C ASP A 156 -4.58 -13.27 27.62
N ALA A 157 -3.61 -14.18 27.40
CA ALA A 157 -3.71 -15.61 27.70
C ALA A 157 -2.86 -16.05 28.92
N VAL A 158 -2.85 -15.26 30.00
CA VAL A 158 -2.26 -15.69 31.28
C VAL A 158 -3.00 -16.87 31.93
N ASP A 159 -4.15 -17.31 31.43
CA ASP A 159 -4.65 -18.66 31.70
C ASP A 159 -5.71 -19.09 30.66
N GLY A 160 -5.39 -20.06 29.80
CA GLY A 160 -6.39 -20.77 29.00
C GLY A 160 -6.48 -20.39 27.51
N THR A 161 -6.46 -21.45 26.70
CA THR A 161 -6.54 -21.50 25.24
C THR A 161 -7.69 -20.66 24.66
N VAL A 162 -7.37 -19.62 23.86
CA VAL A 162 -8.36 -18.87 23.07
C VAL A 162 -8.68 -19.64 21.80
N THR A 163 -9.68 -20.51 21.86
CA THR A 163 -10.38 -21.00 20.66
C THR A 163 -11.88 -21.08 20.92
N GLY A 164 -12.62 -20.12 20.37
CA GLY A 164 -13.97 -20.31 19.82
C GLY A 164 -15.13 -20.79 20.70
N LYS A 165 -15.01 -20.90 22.03
CA LYS A 165 -16.12 -21.35 22.87
C LYS A 165 -17.11 -20.22 23.13
N THR A 166 -18.36 -20.44 22.75
CA THR A 166 -19.53 -19.65 23.15
C THR A 166 -19.97 -20.05 24.56
N VAL A 167 -20.85 -19.26 25.21
CA VAL A 167 -21.36 -19.58 26.56
C VAL A 167 -22.01 -20.96 26.61
N THR A 168 -22.58 -21.43 25.50
CA THR A 168 -23.20 -22.75 25.38
C THR A 168 -22.21 -23.92 25.32
N ASP A 169 -20.92 -23.66 25.14
CA ASP A 169 -19.86 -24.67 25.11
C ASP A 169 -19.19 -24.87 26.48
N LEU A 170 -19.62 -24.11 27.50
CA LEU A 170 -19.13 -24.24 28.86
C LEU A 170 -19.92 -25.33 29.61
N PRO A 171 -19.25 -26.17 30.43
CA PRO A 171 -19.93 -27.18 31.22
C PRO A 171 -20.90 -26.52 32.23
N GLU A 172 -22.08 -27.11 32.38
CA GLU A 172 -23.07 -26.63 33.35
C GLU A 172 -22.56 -26.81 34.79
N ASN A 173 -22.72 -25.77 35.61
CA ASN A 173 -22.52 -25.87 37.05
C ASN A 173 -23.85 -26.25 37.71
N THR A 174 -24.08 -27.54 37.89
CA THR A 174 -25.37 -28.08 38.37
C THR A 174 -25.75 -27.60 39.78
N THR A 175 -24.77 -27.20 40.60
CA THR A 175 -25.00 -26.67 41.95
C THR A 175 -23.97 -25.57 42.28
N PRO A 176 -24.33 -24.29 42.16
CA PRO A 176 -23.41 -23.19 42.47
C PRO A 176 -22.99 -23.18 43.94
N ALA A 177 -21.69 -23.14 44.20
CA ALA A 177 -21.09 -22.97 45.52
C ALA A 177 -20.92 -21.49 45.90
N ASP A 178 -20.80 -21.19 47.19
CA ASP A 178 -20.63 -19.82 47.71
C ASP A 178 -19.38 -19.10 47.17
N THR A 179 -18.37 -19.87 46.77
CA THR A 179 -17.11 -19.41 46.16
C THR A 179 -17.21 -19.17 44.66
N ASP A 180 -18.26 -19.68 44.01
CA ASP A 180 -18.44 -19.55 42.58
C ASP A 180 -18.80 -18.11 42.21
N TYR A 181 -18.58 -17.76 40.95
CA TYR A 181 -18.78 -16.41 40.44
C TYR A 181 -19.89 -16.38 39.39
N PHE A 182 -20.76 -15.38 39.51
CA PHE A 182 -21.61 -14.94 38.42
C PHE A 182 -20.98 -13.72 37.74
N LEU A 183 -21.10 -13.69 36.42
CA LEU A 183 -20.71 -12.53 35.61
C LEU A 183 -21.89 -11.57 35.52
N ASN A 184 -21.63 -10.29 35.79
CA ASN A 184 -22.57 -9.22 35.52
C ASN A 184 -21.89 -8.12 34.71
N ALA A 185 -22.70 -7.30 34.03
CA ALA A 185 -22.24 -6.13 33.32
C ALA A 185 -22.71 -4.88 34.06
N THR A 186 -21.82 -3.91 34.25
CA THR A 186 -22.16 -2.58 34.75
C THR A 186 -21.51 -1.55 33.84
N GLY A 187 -22.31 -0.89 32.98
CA GLY A 187 -21.78 -0.03 31.92
C GLY A 187 -20.94 -0.81 30.92
N ASN A 188 -19.74 -0.31 30.59
CA ASN A 188 -18.81 -0.93 29.64
C ASN A 188 -17.85 -1.96 30.29
N ALA A 189 -18.07 -2.34 31.55
CA ALA A 189 -17.20 -3.28 32.26
C ALA A 189 -17.95 -4.54 32.70
N MET A 190 -17.33 -5.69 32.43
CA MET A 190 -17.73 -6.99 33.00
C MET A 190 -17.14 -7.13 34.40
N LYS A 191 -17.96 -7.52 35.38
CA LYS A 191 -17.53 -7.75 36.76
C LYS A 191 -17.94 -9.15 37.21
N LYS A 192 -17.12 -9.75 38.06
CA LYS A 192 -17.43 -11.01 38.75
C LYS A 192 -17.96 -10.75 40.14
N THR A 193 -19.04 -11.43 40.52
CA THR A 193 -19.64 -11.36 41.87
C THR A 193 -19.77 -12.77 42.42
N LYS A 194 -19.33 -13.01 43.66
CA LYS A 194 -19.48 -14.33 44.27
C LYS A 194 -20.94 -14.65 44.54
N VAL A 195 -21.33 -15.92 44.48
CA VAL A 195 -22.67 -16.39 44.87
C VAL A 195 -23.03 -15.93 46.28
N SER A 196 -22.09 -16.07 47.22
CA SER A 196 -22.24 -15.60 48.61
C SER A 196 -22.54 -14.09 48.73
N GLN A 197 -21.89 -13.26 47.90
CA GLN A 197 -22.13 -11.81 47.88
C GLN A 197 -23.53 -11.51 47.34
N LEU A 198 -23.97 -12.20 46.28
CA LEU A 198 -25.31 -12.06 45.72
C LEU A 198 -26.39 -12.47 46.72
N ILE A 199 -26.24 -13.61 47.39
CA ILE A 199 -27.17 -14.08 48.43
C ILE A 199 -27.30 -13.05 49.55
N THR A 200 -26.17 -12.49 50.01
CA THR A 200 -26.16 -11.46 51.05
C THR A 200 -26.93 -10.23 50.61
N TRP A 201 -26.65 -9.73 49.39
CA TRP A 201 -27.34 -8.59 48.81
C TRP A 201 -28.85 -8.83 48.69
N LEU A 202 -29.28 -10.02 48.24
CA LEU A 202 -30.70 -10.39 48.13
C LEU A 202 -31.39 -10.44 49.50
N LYS A 203 -30.75 -11.04 50.52
CA LYS A 203 -31.30 -11.09 51.90
C LYS A 203 -31.54 -9.70 52.47
N GLU A 204 -30.66 -8.75 52.15
CA GLU A 204 -30.80 -7.35 52.55
C GLU A 204 -31.91 -6.66 51.75
N LYS A 205 -31.88 -6.72 50.43
CA LYS A 205 -32.84 -6.02 49.55
C LYS A 205 -34.27 -6.55 49.67
N LEU A 206 -34.44 -7.84 49.91
CA LEU A 206 -35.75 -8.46 50.15
C LEU A 206 -36.19 -8.35 51.61
N GLY A 207 -35.40 -7.74 52.49
CA GLY A 207 -35.76 -7.52 53.89
C GLY A 207 -35.88 -8.79 54.74
N ILE A 208 -35.33 -9.92 54.29
CA ILE A 208 -35.42 -11.22 54.98
C ILE A 208 -34.78 -11.16 56.36
N ASN A 209 -33.62 -10.49 56.48
CA ASN A 209 -32.94 -10.31 57.76
C ASN A 209 -33.78 -9.48 58.76
N ALA A 210 -34.49 -8.46 58.25
CA ALA A 210 -35.37 -7.64 59.06
C ALA A 210 -36.62 -8.43 59.50
N LEU A 211 -37.17 -9.27 58.62
CA LEU A 211 -38.33 -10.12 58.93
C LEU A 211 -38.01 -11.13 60.05
N ASN A 212 -36.88 -11.85 59.95
CA ASN A 212 -36.46 -12.81 60.98
C ASN A 212 -36.29 -12.15 62.35
N THR A 213 -35.70 -10.95 62.39
CA THR A 213 -35.55 -10.18 63.63
C THR A 213 -36.90 -9.72 64.17
N LYS A 214 -37.83 -9.26 63.32
CA LYS A 214 -39.17 -8.83 63.73
C LYS A 214 -39.98 -9.99 64.30
N MET A 215 -40.00 -11.17 63.67
CA MET A 215 -40.78 -12.31 64.16
C MET A 215 -40.40 -12.74 65.58
N ASN A 216 -39.10 -12.72 65.92
CA ASN A 216 -38.62 -13.00 67.28
C ASN A 216 -39.12 -11.98 68.33
N ASN A 217 -39.49 -10.77 67.92
CA ASN A 217 -40.04 -9.74 68.79
C ASN A 217 -41.57 -9.78 68.89
N TYR A 218 -42.25 -10.47 67.95
CA TYR A 218 -43.71 -10.55 67.90
C TYR A 218 -44.25 -11.83 68.53
N VAL A 219 -43.52 -12.94 68.50
CA VAL A 219 -43.96 -14.22 69.07
C VAL A 219 -42.98 -14.65 70.15
N THR A 220 -43.50 -15.03 71.32
CA THR A 220 -42.68 -15.55 72.41
C THR A 220 -43.34 -16.75 73.10
N ILE A 221 -42.56 -17.49 73.87
CA ILE A 221 -43.03 -18.63 74.65
C ILE A 221 -42.71 -18.43 76.14
N LYS A 222 -43.57 -18.95 77.02
CA LYS A 222 -43.32 -18.97 78.47
C LYS A 222 -43.66 -20.33 79.04
N ASN A 223 -42.81 -20.80 79.94
CA ASN A 223 -43.00 -22.07 80.63
C ASN A 223 -43.69 -21.87 81.98
N PHE A 224 -44.58 -22.79 82.33
CA PHE A 224 -45.31 -22.83 83.58
C PHE A 224 -45.26 -24.23 84.18
N ASP A 225 -45.05 -24.27 85.50
CA ASP A 225 -44.97 -25.50 86.27
C ASP A 225 -46.09 -25.49 87.30
N GLN A 226 -47.00 -26.47 87.23
CA GLN A 226 -48.14 -26.55 88.12
C GLN A 226 -48.26 -27.95 88.72
N LYS A 227 -48.33 -28.03 90.04
CA LYS A 227 -48.65 -29.29 90.73
C LYS A 227 -50.14 -29.57 90.59
N ILE A 228 -50.47 -30.80 90.22
CA ILE A 228 -51.83 -31.27 90.02
C ILE A 228 -52.11 -32.45 90.95
N THR A 229 -53.36 -32.58 91.39
CA THR A 229 -53.83 -33.71 92.18
C THR A 229 -55.15 -34.17 91.58
N LEU A 230 -55.22 -35.44 91.20
CA LEU A 230 -56.41 -36.01 90.61
C LEU A 230 -57.48 -36.25 91.68
N LYS A 231 -58.74 -36.12 91.27
CA LYS A 231 -59.91 -36.60 92.02
C LYS A 231 -60.67 -37.53 91.10
N SER A 232 -60.74 -38.82 91.45
CA SER A 232 -61.39 -39.86 90.64
C SER A 232 -60.84 -39.92 89.20
N GLY A 233 -59.51 -39.86 89.05
CA GLY A 233 -58.81 -40.00 87.76
C GLY A 233 -58.77 -38.76 86.86
N ILE A 234 -59.29 -37.61 87.31
CA ILE A 234 -59.33 -36.36 86.53
C ILE A 234 -58.81 -35.20 87.38
N ALA A 235 -58.16 -34.22 86.73
CA ALA A 235 -57.90 -32.91 87.31
C ALA A 235 -58.09 -31.80 86.26
N THR A 236 -58.41 -30.61 86.74
CA THR A 236 -58.34 -29.39 85.94
C THR A 236 -57.21 -28.52 86.47
N VAL A 237 -56.31 -28.12 85.58
CA VAL A 237 -55.15 -27.28 85.88
C VAL A 237 -55.46 -25.88 85.40
N ASN A 238 -55.56 -24.93 86.33
CA ASN A 238 -55.78 -23.53 85.97
C ASN A 238 -54.46 -22.78 86.14
N ILE A 239 -53.99 -22.19 85.05
CA ILE A 239 -52.75 -21.40 85.00
C ILE A 239 -53.15 -19.97 84.63
N ASN A 240 -52.82 -19.03 85.51
CA ASN A 240 -52.85 -17.62 85.14
C ASN A 240 -51.64 -17.34 84.25
N ALA A 241 -51.87 -17.36 82.95
CA ALA A 241 -50.86 -17.27 81.93
C ALA A 241 -50.72 -15.82 81.40
N ALA A 242 -51.15 -14.81 82.16
CA ALA A 242 -50.98 -13.41 81.80
C ALA A 242 -49.51 -13.05 81.55
N LEU A 243 -49.28 -12.34 80.46
CA LEU A 243 -47.98 -11.77 80.10
C LEU A 243 -48.21 -10.34 79.60
N ASP A 244 -47.57 -9.36 80.25
CA ASP A 244 -47.81 -7.95 79.97
C ASP A 244 -47.41 -7.58 78.53
N GLY A 245 -48.30 -6.91 77.80
CA GLY A 245 -48.12 -6.56 76.40
C GLY A 245 -48.25 -7.72 75.40
N TYR A 246 -48.74 -8.89 75.80
CA TYR A 246 -48.94 -10.04 74.90
C TYR A 246 -50.34 -10.68 75.07
N ILE A 247 -50.88 -11.19 73.97
CA ILE A 247 -52.05 -12.07 73.91
C ILE A 247 -51.59 -13.53 73.95
N LEU A 248 -52.21 -14.30 74.84
CA LEU A 248 -52.07 -15.74 74.89
C LEU A 248 -52.79 -16.39 73.72
N LEU A 249 -52.06 -17.12 72.87
CA LEU A 249 -52.62 -17.82 71.71
C LEU A 249 -52.94 -19.29 71.98
N GLY A 250 -52.23 -19.92 72.91
CA GLY A 250 -52.42 -21.33 73.23
C GLY A 250 -51.20 -21.99 73.84
N ILE A 251 -51.12 -23.31 73.71
CA ILE A 251 -50.00 -24.11 74.19
C ILE A 251 -49.23 -24.71 73.01
N VAL A 252 -47.90 -24.64 73.08
CA VAL A 252 -47.00 -25.33 72.14
C VAL A 252 -46.72 -26.75 72.65
N ARG A 253 -46.66 -26.91 73.97
CA ARG A 253 -46.33 -28.18 74.62
C ARG A 253 -46.98 -28.29 76.00
N CYS A 254 -47.46 -29.48 76.33
CA CYS A 254 -47.85 -29.86 77.68
C CYS A 254 -47.26 -31.25 77.98
N SER A 255 -46.67 -31.42 79.16
CA SER A 255 -46.09 -32.69 79.59
C SER A 255 -46.21 -32.87 81.10
N PHE A 256 -46.05 -34.10 81.57
CA PHE A 256 -46.24 -34.45 82.98
C PHE A 256 -45.01 -35.20 83.52
N ALA A 257 -44.75 -35.05 84.82
CA ALA A 257 -43.75 -35.85 85.54
C ALA A 257 -44.17 -37.33 85.73
N SER A 258 -45.32 -37.73 85.20
CA SER A 258 -45.83 -39.11 85.16
C SER A 258 -46.18 -39.50 83.74
N SER A 259 -45.81 -40.71 83.34
CA SER A 259 -46.13 -41.27 82.01
C SER A 259 -47.58 -41.70 81.85
N TYR A 260 -48.35 -41.74 82.94
CA TYR A 260 -49.75 -42.18 82.94
C TYR A 260 -50.75 -41.04 82.86
N LEU A 261 -50.29 -39.79 82.78
CA LEU A 261 -51.16 -38.62 82.68
C LEU A 261 -51.15 -38.06 81.27
N THR A 262 -52.33 -37.66 80.78
CA THR A 262 -52.48 -37.03 79.47
C THR A 262 -53.42 -35.82 79.55
N THR A 263 -53.16 -34.84 78.70
CA THR A 263 -54.05 -33.69 78.49
C THR A 263 -55.15 -34.12 77.53
N THR A 264 -56.40 -34.06 78.00
CA THR A 264 -57.60 -34.41 77.23
C THR A 264 -58.22 -33.21 76.51
N GLY A 265 -57.81 -32.00 76.88
CA GLY A 265 -58.21 -30.76 76.22
C GLY A 265 -57.72 -29.55 76.98
N TYR A 266 -57.82 -28.38 76.36
CA TYR A 266 -57.58 -27.11 77.02
C TYR A 266 -58.57 -26.04 76.54
N THR A 267 -58.78 -25.03 77.37
CA THR A 267 -59.54 -23.84 77.02
C THR A 267 -58.74 -22.59 77.39
N LEU A 268 -58.97 -21.53 76.62
CA LEU A 268 -58.43 -20.20 76.86
C LEU A 268 -59.59 -19.29 77.21
N SER A 269 -59.50 -18.59 78.34
CA SER A 269 -60.48 -17.59 78.75
C SER A 269 -59.75 -16.34 79.22
N GLY A 270 -59.62 -15.37 78.31
CA GLY A 270 -58.73 -14.22 78.51
C GLY A 270 -57.29 -14.69 78.70
N ASN A 271 -56.67 -14.28 79.80
CA ASN A 271 -55.28 -14.63 80.13
C ASN A 271 -55.14 -15.96 80.91
N ASN A 272 -56.23 -16.69 81.10
CA ASN A 272 -56.23 -17.95 81.83
C ASN A 272 -56.24 -19.14 80.87
N LEU A 273 -55.34 -20.08 81.15
CA LEU A 273 -55.28 -21.38 80.50
C LEU A 273 -55.84 -22.43 81.47
N SER A 274 -56.83 -23.20 81.00
CA SER A 274 -57.35 -24.34 81.73
C SER A 274 -57.03 -25.63 80.98
N LEU A 275 -56.38 -26.58 81.63
CA LEU A 275 -56.04 -27.89 81.06
C LEU A 275 -56.83 -28.98 81.76
N ASN A 276 -57.43 -29.89 80.99
CA ASN A 276 -58.08 -31.07 81.52
C ASN A 276 -57.13 -32.26 81.45
N VAL A 277 -56.82 -32.85 82.60
CA VAL A 277 -55.86 -33.95 82.72
C VAL A 277 -56.58 -35.21 83.17
N ARG A 278 -56.21 -36.34 82.57
CA ARG A 278 -56.73 -37.66 82.91
C ARG A 278 -55.59 -38.64 83.15
N ASP A 279 -55.77 -39.50 84.15
CA ASP A 279 -54.97 -40.71 84.31
C ASP A 279 -55.50 -41.81 83.38
N VAL A 280 -54.66 -42.25 82.44
CA VAL A 280 -55.05 -43.31 81.50
C VAL A 280 -54.99 -44.70 82.12
N SER A 281 -54.24 -44.88 83.20
CA SER A 281 -54.10 -46.17 83.88
C SER A 281 -55.23 -46.43 84.89
N ALA A 282 -55.76 -45.38 85.52
CA ALA A 282 -56.83 -45.46 86.52
C ALA A 282 -57.83 -44.28 86.41
N PRO A 283 -58.65 -44.24 85.35
CA PRO A 283 -59.40 -43.05 84.92
C PRO A 283 -60.59 -42.64 85.80
N THR A 284 -60.98 -43.47 86.77
CA THR A 284 -62.14 -43.22 87.67
C THR A 284 -61.80 -43.30 89.15
N THR A 285 -60.59 -43.75 89.50
CA THR A 285 -60.20 -44.08 90.88
C THR A 285 -58.91 -43.41 91.33
N SER A 286 -58.08 -42.90 90.40
CA SER A 286 -56.77 -42.32 90.74
C SER A 286 -56.89 -41.02 91.54
N SER A 287 -56.03 -40.90 92.56
CA SER A 287 -55.81 -39.70 93.38
C SER A 287 -54.36 -39.20 93.30
N ALA A 288 -53.62 -39.62 92.27
CA ALA A 288 -52.21 -39.30 92.11
C ALA A 288 -51.94 -37.80 91.98
N SER A 289 -50.74 -37.39 92.40
CA SER A 289 -50.22 -36.03 92.20
C SER A 289 -48.96 -36.05 91.35
N ALA A 290 -48.86 -35.12 90.40
CA ALA A 290 -47.67 -34.95 89.55
C ALA A 290 -47.48 -33.47 89.18
N ASN A 291 -46.30 -33.13 88.68
CA ASN A 291 -46.06 -31.82 88.08
C ASN A 291 -46.51 -31.83 86.61
N CYS A 292 -47.20 -30.77 86.21
CA CYS A 292 -47.57 -30.45 84.85
C CYS A 292 -46.67 -29.30 84.36
N TYR A 293 -46.02 -29.50 83.20
CA TYR A 293 -45.14 -28.53 82.55
C TYR A 293 -45.78 -28.06 81.26
N VAL A 294 -45.97 -26.75 81.12
CA VAL A 294 -46.74 -26.16 80.04
C VAL A 294 -45.95 -25.04 79.39
N THR A 295 -45.76 -25.11 78.08
CA THR A 295 -45.19 -24.04 77.27
C THR A 295 -46.31 -23.33 76.54
N ALA A 296 -46.62 -22.11 76.97
CA ALA A 296 -47.62 -21.26 76.35
C ALA A 296 -47.01 -20.39 75.24
N LEU A 297 -47.79 -20.17 74.18
CA LEU A 297 -47.45 -19.33 73.02
C LEU A 297 -48.14 -17.97 73.12
N TYR A 298 -47.38 -16.92 72.86
CA TYR A 298 -47.82 -15.54 72.97
C TYR A 298 -47.55 -14.77 71.69
N VAL A 299 -48.44 -13.84 71.36
CA VAL A 299 -48.20 -12.81 70.34
C VAL A 299 -48.24 -11.43 71.00
N LYS A 300 -47.32 -10.55 70.62
CA LYS A 300 -47.26 -9.18 71.14
C LYS A 300 -48.45 -8.37 70.63
N ASN A 301 -49.06 -7.58 71.52
CA ASN A 301 -50.17 -6.68 71.21
C ASN A 301 -49.75 -5.53 70.29
#